data_AF-A0A373NBU2-F1
#
_entry.id   AF-A0A373NBU2-F1
#
_cell.length_a   1.000
_cell.length_b   1.000
_cell.length_c   1.000
_cell.angle_alpha   90.00
_cell.angle_beta   90.00
_cell.angle_gamma   90.00
#
_symmetry.space_group_name_H-M   'P 1'
#
loop_
_entity.id
_entity.type
_entity.pdbx_description
1 polymer ?
#
loop_
_entity_poly.entity_id
_entity_poly.type
_entity_poly.pdbx_seq_one_letter_code
_entity_poly.pdbx_strand_id
1 'polypeptide(L)'
;MKKTLRFTSAALTLALAAGMALPAFAAAKPSFSKDETVYAVMAPDGSVTSTTVSAHLYNAAGLSGVTDRSTLTDIVNTESDAAFTQNGDSLTWDTTDTDVYYKGDTSRALPVSAAVTYTLDGETTPLENLLGKSGHLTIRIDLTNNETGTVTVNGAERTVVTPFITAVGVVLGEDASNVTLEHGLLESAAKSTVAAFVTLPGVRGALSGLLPDSFSAAEDYLQDSVTVEADVENLSAPQILLASAASAEALGQGNVFDLSSIHSLTDGISQLNDAMQQLLSGASQLVDGVAQLDSGAAALLDGTSQLNSGLDQLTEGLDTLTSNNAALTAGAQQVADGVLDSASKTLMEGGLIDTPLTWDNYAAVIDEILTLNDKTLEAGRKKMVRTSGS
;
A
#
# COMPACT_ATOMS: atom_id res chain seq x y z
N MET A 1 -35.84 0.34 -6.49
CA MET A 1 -35.13 0.50 -5.20
C MET A 1 -33.91 -0.41 -5.21
N LYS A 2 -32.71 0.10 -5.56
CA LYS A 2 -31.40 -0.58 -5.44
C LYS A 2 -30.31 0.38 -5.96
N LYS A 3 -29.99 1.36 -5.12
CA LYS A 3 -28.82 2.26 -5.09
C LYS A 3 -28.69 2.49 -3.57
N THR A 4 -27.58 2.27 -2.86
CA THR A 4 -26.23 2.80 -3.06
C THR A 4 -25.36 2.08 -2.01
N LEU A 5 -24.32 1.32 -2.37
CA LEU A 5 -23.42 0.69 -1.38
C LEU A 5 -22.13 0.23 -2.07
N ARG A 6 -21.36 1.17 -2.62
CA ARG A 6 -20.05 0.90 -3.24
C ARG A 6 -19.14 2.13 -3.20
N PHE A 7 -18.80 2.62 -2.01
CA PHE A 7 -17.72 3.60 -1.82
C PHE A 7 -17.28 3.54 -0.36
N THR A 8 -16.33 2.66 -0.01
CA THR A 8 -15.59 2.73 1.28
C THR A 8 -14.35 1.85 1.38
N SER A 9 -13.98 1.04 0.38
CA SER A 9 -12.85 0.09 0.49
C SER A 9 -11.63 0.39 -0.39
N ALA A 10 -11.57 1.54 -1.07
CA ALA A 10 -10.61 1.79 -2.14
C ALA A 10 -9.31 2.51 -1.72
N ALA A 11 -9.13 2.86 -0.44
CA ALA A 11 -8.11 3.84 -0.07
C ALA A 11 -7.08 3.35 0.98
N LEU A 12 -7.24 2.12 1.51
CA LEU A 12 -6.34 1.51 2.51
C LEU A 12 -5.14 0.76 1.90
N THR A 13 -5.15 0.52 0.60
CA THR A 13 -4.27 -0.44 -0.08
C THR A 13 -3.13 0.22 -0.87
N LEU A 14 -3.23 1.51 -1.20
CA LEU A 14 -2.27 2.17 -2.09
C LEU A 14 -1.00 2.70 -1.38
N ALA A 15 -0.92 2.61 -0.05
CA ALA A 15 0.17 3.22 0.72
C ALA A 15 1.11 2.23 1.42
N LEU A 16 0.79 0.93 1.45
CA LEU A 16 1.73 -0.07 1.99
C LEU A 16 2.89 -0.38 1.03
N ALA A 17 2.76 -0.06 -0.26
CA ALA A 17 3.71 -0.48 -1.29
C ALA A 17 4.82 0.56 -1.59
N ALA A 18 4.66 1.83 -1.25
CA ALA A 18 5.54 2.89 -1.74
C ALA A 18 6.75 3.24 -0.83
N GLY A 19 6.87 2.62 0.35
CA GLY A 19 7.97 2.88 1.30
C GLY A 19 9.02 1.77 1.45
N MET A 20 8.81 0.57 0.90
CA MET A 20 9.61 -0.63 1.22
C MET A 20 10.47 -1.18 0.08
N ALA A 21 10.76 -0.37 -0.94
CA ALA A 21 11.73 -0.74 -1.98
C ALA A 21 13.12 -0.15 -1.70
N LEU A 22 13.67 -0.40 -0.50
CA LEU A 22 15.10 -0.58 -0.38
C LEU A 22 15.40 -2.03 -0.78
N PRO A 23 16.48 -2.32 -1.53
CA PRO A 23 16.87 -3.70 -1.75
C PRO A 23 17.06 -4.35 -0.37
N ALA A 24 16.17 -5.26 -0.01
CA ALA A 24 16.44 -6.23 1.03
C ALA A 24 17.59 -7.08 0.50
N PHE A 25 18.82 -6.65 0.76
CA PHE A 25 19.94 -7.56 0.76
C PHE A 25 19.54 -8.66 1.72
N ALA A 26 19.24 -9.84 1.18
CA ALA A 26 19.10 -11.05 1.95
C ALA A 26 20.47 -11.29 2.61
N ALA A 27 20.70 -10.66 3.75
CA ALA A 27 21.78 -11.04 4.65
C ALA A 27 21.53 -12.53 4.93
N ALA A 28 22.51 -13.36 4.60
CA ALA A 28 22.47 -14.78 4.95
C ALA A 28 22.09 -14.86 6.42
N LYS A 29 21.09 -15.70 6.76
CA LYS A 29 20.69 -15.89 8.16
C LYS A 29 21.96 -16.15 8.98
N PRO A 30 22.20 -15.40 10.06
CA PRO A 30 23.35 -15.65 10.90
C PRO A 30 23.32 -17.11 11.38
N SER A 31 24.48 -17.74 11.45
CA SER A 31 24.62 -19.14 11.90
C SER A 31 24.38 -19.31 13.41
N PHE A 32 24.01 -18.24 14.10
CA PHE A 32 23.84 -18.15 15.55
C PHE A 32 22.55 -17.38 15.86
N SER A 33 21.98 -17.59 17.05
CA SER A 33 20.91 -16.78 17.61
C SER A 33 21.47 -15.76 18.60
N LYS A 34 20.76 -14.64 18.73
CA LYS A 34 21.09 -13.58 19.68
C LYS A 34 19.82 -13.06 20.33
N ASP A 35 19.82 -13.04 21.66
CA ASP A 35 18.75 -12.47 22.49
C ASP A 35 19.32 -11.28 23.28
N GLU A 36 18.61 -10.15 23.31
CA GLU A 36 19.02 -8.94 24.03
C GLU A 36 17.92 -8.48 24.99
N THR A 37 18.30 -8.25 26.25
CA THR A 37 17.45 -7.67 27.29
C THR A 37 18.00 -6.32 27.69
N VAL A 38 17.18 -5.27 27.58
CA VAL A 38 17.53 -3.91 27.97
C VAL A 38 17.01 -3.64 29.37
N TYR A 39 17.90 -3.27 30.28
CA TYR A 39 17.59 -2.82 31.63
C TYR A 39 17.80 -1.31 31.71
N ALA A 40 16.76 -0.58 32.11
CA ALA A 40 16.84 0.85 32.36
C ALA A 40 16.57 1.14 33.84
N VAL A 41 17.42 1.95 34.45
CA VAL A 41 17.17 2.51 35.78
C VAL A 41 16.66 3.92 35.59
N MET A 42 15.49 4.21 36.15
CA MET A 42 14.84 5.52 36.02
C MET A 42 14.83 6.25 37.36
N ALA A 43 14.92 7.57 37.30
CA ALA A 43 14.62 8.44 38.42
C ALA A 43 13.11 8.42 38.73
N PRO A 44 12.66 8.96 39.87
CA PRO A 44 11.24 8.95 40.24
C PRO A 44 10.32 9.61 39.21
N ASP A 45 10.80 10.57 38.42
CA ASP A 45 10.03 11.23 37.35
C ASP A 45 9.97 10.44 36.03
N GLY A 46 10.62 9.27 35.97
CA GLY A 46 10.73 8.43 34.78
C GLY A 46 11.93 8.74 33.88
N SER A 47 12.74 9.76 34.20
CA SER A 47 13.94 10.05 33.42
C SER A 47 14.98 8.94 33.55
N VAL A 48 15.53 8.49 32.41
CA VAL A 48 16.51 7.39 32.37
C VAL A 48 17.85 7.87 32.93
N THR A 49 18.35 7.17 33.95
CA THR A 49 19.64 7.46 34.59
C THR A 49 20.76 6.57 34.09
N SER A 50 20.44 5.32 33.74
CA SER A 50 21.38 4.36 33.16
C SER A 50 20.63 3.31 32.35
N THR A 51 21.26 2.84 31.27
CA THR A 51 20.75 1.76 30.43
C THR A 51 21.85 0.76 30.17
N THR A 52 21.62 -0.49 30.58
CA THR A 52 22.53 -1.62 30.35
C THR A 52 21.80 -2.66 29.52
N VAL A 53 22.48 -3.20 28.51
CA VAL A 53 21.95 -4.29 27.68
C VAL A 53 22.69 -5.56 28.04
N SER A 54 21.96 -6.64 28.25
CA SER A 54 22.47 -7.99 28.40
C SER A 54 22.16 -8.78 27.13
N ALA A 55 23.19 -9.34 26.50
CA ALA A 55 23.07 -10.13 25.29
C ALA A 55 23.47 -11.57 25.56
N HIS A 56 22.75 -12.51 24.94
CA HIS A 56 23.05 -13.93 24.90
C HIS A 56 23.20 -14.37 23.45
N LEU A 57 24.37 -14.90 23.10
CA LEU A 57 24.62 -15.51 21.80
C LEU A 57 24.62 -17.02 21.95
N TYR A 58 23.99 -17.71 21.01
CA TYR A 58 24.00 -19.16 20.95
C TYR A 58 24.28 -19.71 19.56
N ASN A 59 25.20 -20.66 19.46
CA ASN A 59 25.42 -21.46 18.26
C ASN A 59 25.77 -22.91 18.65
N ALA A 60 24.95 -23.86 18.20
CA ALA A 60 25.17 -25.29 18.46
C ALA A 60 26.51 -25.82 17.92
N ALA A 61 27.09 -25.17 16.90
CA ALA A 61 28.40 -25.53 16.33
C ALA A 61 29.59 -24.87 17.05
N GLY A 62 29.34 -24.09 18.11
CA GLY A 62 30.32 -23.24 18.77
C GLY A 62 30.40 -21.83 18.17
N LEU A 63 30.97 -20.90 18.92
CA LEU A 63 31.03 -19.47 18.58
C LEU A 63 32.38 -19.01 18.00
N SER A 64 33.24 -19.94 17.56
CA SER A 64 34.57 -19.59 17.02
C SER A 64 34.44 -18.88 15.66
N GLY A 65 34.98 -17.67 15.58
CA GLY A 65 34.87 -16.80 14.41
C GLY A 65 33.48 -16.18 14.21
N VAL A 66 32.54 -16.41 15.14
CA VAL A 66 31.20 -15.81 15.05
C VAL A 66 31.33 -14.31 15.24
N THR A 67 30.78 -13.57 14.30
CA THR A 67 30.80 -12.12 14.30
C THR A 67 29.40 -11.59 14.58
N ASP A 68 29.25 -11.00 15.76
CA ASP A 68 28.07 -10.27 16.17
C ASP A 68 28.23 -8.77 15.88
N ARG A 69 27.09 -8.08 15.73
CA ARG A 69 27.05 -6.63 15.62
C ARG A 69 26.46 -6.03 16.89
N SER A 70 27.22 -5.15 17.53
CA SER A 70 26.85 -4.47 18.76
C SER A 70 27.32 -3.02 18.73
N THR A 71 26.43 -2.12 19.14
CA THR A 71 26.74 -0.69 19.33
C THR A 71 26.97 -0.34 20.80
N LEU A 72 27.02 -1.35 21.68
CA LEU A 72 27.22 -1.14 23.11
C LEU A 72 28.63 -0.65 23.40
N THR A 73 28.76 0.12 24.47
CA THR A 73 30.05 0.50 25.05
C THR A 73 30.32 -0.32 26.31
N ASP A 74 31.56 -0.26 26.80
CA ASP A 74 31.95 -0.88 28.08
C ASP A 74 31.55 -2.37 28.18
N ILE A 75 31.77 -3.09 27.07
CA ILE A 75 31.33 -4.48 26.93
C ILE A 75 32.15 -5.40 27.84
N VAL A 76 31.45 -6.17 28.66
CA VAL A 76 32.01 -7.15 29.59
C VAL A 76 31.34 -8.51 29.36
N ASN A 77 32.15 -9.54 29.12
CA ASN A 77 31.68 -10.93 29.17
C ASN A 77 31.37 -11.31 30.62
N THR A 78 30.17 -11.82 30.90
CA THR A 78 29.68 -11.99 32.27
C THR A 78 29.72 -13.42 32.78
N GLU A 79 29.73 -14.42 31.91
CA GLU A 79 29.55 -15.84 32.29
C GLU A 79 30.64 -16.77 31.76
N SER A 80 31.54 -16.28 30.90
CA SER A 80 32.63 -17.09 30.35
C SER A 80 33.96 -16.34 30.30
N ASP A 81 35.06 -17.09 30.15
CA ASP A 81 36.39 -16.55 29.88
C ASP A 81 36.62 -16.26 28.38
N ALA A 82 35.56 -16.36 27.56
CA ALA A 82 35.64 -16.19 26.11
C ALA A 82 36.11 -14.77 25.77
N ALA A 83 37.25 -14.67 25.09
CA ALA A 83 37.75 -13.41 24.57
C ALA A 83 36.98 -13.02 23.30
N PHE A 84 36.84 -11.71 23.08
CA PHE A 84 36.35 -11.16 21.83
C PHE A 84 37.34 -10.12 21.28
N THR A 85 37.28 -9.91 19.98
CA THR A 85 37.94 -8.78 19.32
C THR A 85 36.87 -7.84 18.79
N GLN A 86 37.10 -6.54 18.94
CA GLN A 86 36.15 -5.52 18.49
C GLN A 86 36.76 -4.66 17.38
N ASN A 87 36.01 -4.47 16.29
CA ASN A 87 36.34 -3.55 15.21
C ASN A 87 35.10 -2.75 14.79
N GLY A 88 35.00 -1.52 15.28
CA GLY A 88 33.76 -0.73 15.18
C GLY A 88 32.61 -1.44 15.90
N ASP A 89 31.48 -1.59 15.20
CA ASP A 89 30.30 -2.31 15.71
C ASP A 89 30.45 -3.84 15.70
N SER A 90 31.57 -4.37 15.19
CA SER A 90 31.76 -5.80 14.96
C SER A 90 32.48 -6.44 16.14
N LEU A 91 31.82 -7.40 16.81
CA LEU A 91 32.37 -8.24 17.86
C LEU A 91 32.62 -9.65 17.32
N THR A 92 33.87 -10.03 17.16
CA THR A 92 34.23 -11.39 16.77
C THR A 92 34.61 -12.21 18.00
N TRP A 93 33.79 -13.22 18.27
CA TRP A 93 34.00 -14.20 19.32
C TRP A 93 34.90 -15.33 18.82
N ASP A 94 35.83 -15.77 19.66
CA ASP A 94 36.67 -16.92 19.36
C ASP A 94 36.67 -17.89 20.54
N THR A 95 35.54 -18.59 20.70
CA THR A 95 35.37 -19.64 21.70
C THR A 95 34.73 -20.87 21.10
N THR A 96 35.09 -22.05 21.63
CA THR A 96 34.43 -23.31 21.31
C THR A 96 33.09 -23.47 22.03
N ASP A 97 32.79 -22.59 23.00
CA ASP A 97 31.54 -22.62 23.73
C ASP A 97 30.36 -22.36 22.80
N THR A 98 29.22 -22.97 23.14
CA THR A 98 27.96 -22.78 22.40
C THR A 98 27.26 -21.50 22.81
N ASP A 99 27.58 -20.94 23.97
CA ASP A 99 26.88 -19.83 24.60
C ASP A 99 27.86 -18.76 25.05
N VAL A 100 27.53 -17.50 24.78
CA VAL A 100 28.25 -16.34 25.32
C VAL A 100 27.23 -15.35 25.87
N TYR A 101 27.49 -14.87 27.09
CA TYR A 101 26.73 -13.81 27.72
C TYR A 101 27.62 -12.59 27.92
N TYR A 102 27.18 -11.44 27.43
CA TYR A 102 27.90 -10.20 27.67
C TYR A 102 26.92 -9.07 27.99
N LYS A 103 27.43 -8.07 28.69
CA LYS A 103 26.72 -6.84 29.02
C LYS A 103 27.48 -5.64 28.50
N GLY A 104 26.76 -4.56 28.21
CA GLY A 104 27.36 -3.28 27.89
C GLY A 104 26.35 -2.15 28.05
N ASP A 105 26.84 -0.93 27.99
CA ASP A 105 26.02 0.25 28.16
C ASP A 105 25.53 0.78 26.80
N THR A 106 24.41 1.52 26.82
CA THR A 106 23.86 2.15 25.62
C THR A 106 23.25 3.50 25.92
N SER A 107 23.42 4.44 24.99
CA SER A 107 22.74 5.73 25.00
C SER A 107 21.55 5.78 24.04
N ARG A 108 21.15 4.64 23.46
CA ARG A 108 19.98 4.59 22.58
C ARG A 108 18.71 4.86 23.40
N ALA A 109 17.78 5.60 22.79
CA ALA A 109 16.47 5.82 23.37
C ALA A 109 15.73 4.49 23.55
N LEU A 110 14.96 4.37 24.63
CA LEU A 110 14.09 3.22 24.87
C LEU A 110 12.92 3.24 23.89
N PRO A 111 12.46 2.06 23.41
CA PRO A 111 11.31 1.98 22.50
C PRO A 111 10.03 2.50 23.17
N VAL A 112 9.90 2.30 24.48
CA VAL A 112 8.84 2.89 25.30
C VAL A 112 9.49 3.68 26.43
N SER A 113 9.11 4.94 26.57
CA SER A 113 9.50 5.81 27.69
C SER A 113 8.34 6.04 28.64
N ALA A 114 8.64 6.24 29.92
CA ALA A 114 7.65 6.56 30.95
C ALA A 114 7.95 7.91 31.58
N ALA A 115 6.92 8.72 31.81
CA ALA A 115 6.98 9.93 32.62
C ALA A 115 6.05 9.76 33.83
N VAL A 116 6.56 10.01 35.02
CA VAL A 116 5.82 9.76 36.26
C VAL A 116 5.53 11.08 36.98
N THR A 117 4.26 11.29 37.30
CA THR A 117 3.78 12.47 38.03
C THR A 117 3.16 12.04 39.34
N TYR A 118 3.55 12.72 40.42
CA TYR A 118 3.00 12.53 41.77
C TYR A 118 2.23 13.77 42.20
N THR A 119 1.03 13.55 42.73
CA THR A 119 0.15 14.60 43.25
C THR A 119 -0.34 14.18 44.64
N LEU A 120 -0.18 15.04 45.65
CA LEU A 120 -0.72 14.82 47.00
C LEU A 120 -1.74 15.91 47.30
N ASP A 121 -2.98 15.53 47.64
CA ASP A 121 -4.09 16.45 47.91
C ASP A 121 -4.32 17.51 46.82
N GLY A 122 -4.06 17.14 45.56
CA GLY A 122 -4.17 18.01 44.39
C GLY A 122 -2.94 18.87 44.09
N GLU A 123 -1.87 18.80 44.89
CA GLU A 123 -0.61 19.49 44.63
C GLU A 123 0.42 18.56 43.97
N THR A 124 0.78 18.84 42.72
CA THR A 124 1.84 18.12 41.98
C THR A 124 3.22 18.64 42.37
N THR A 125 4.11 17.76 42.81
CA THR A 125 5.49 18.09 43.21
C THR A 125 6.39 16.85 43.11
N PRO A 126 7.73 17.00 43.01
CA PRO A 126 8.64 15.84 43.00
C PRO A 126 8.42 14.91 44.21
N LEU A 127 8.58 13.59 44.00
CA LEU A 127 8.33 12.56 45.01
C LEU A 127 9.08 12.83 46.33
N GLU A 128 10.32 13.30 46.24
CA GLU A 128 11.16 13.65 47.41
C GLU A 128 10.50 14.66 48.37
N ASN A 129 9.65 15.55 47.86
CA ASN A 129 8.91 16.52 48.67
C ASN A 129 7.63 15.94 49.28
N LEU A 130 7.24 14.74 48.88
CA LEU A 130 6.04 14.03 49.36
C LEU A 130 6.36 12.98 50.42
N LEU A 131 7.60 12.49 50.48
CA LEU A 131 8.00 11.46 51.43
C LEU A 131 7.73 11.89 52.88
N GLY A 132 7.13 10.97 53.64
CA GLY A 132 6.74 11.17 55.04
C GLY A 132 5.49 12.04 55.24
N LYS A 133 4.86 12.54 54.17
CA LYS A 133 3.55 13.22 54.25
C LYS A 133 2.40 12.23 54.22
N SER A 134 1.24 12.68 54.67
CA SER A 134 -0.01 11.93 54.61
C SER A 134 -1.05 12.71 53.81
N GLY A 135 -1.95 12.02 53.12
CA GLY A 135 -2.97 12.64 52.28
C GLY A 135 -3.44 11.70 51.17
N HIS A 136 -4.13 12.24 50.18
CA HIS A 136 -4.57 11.49 49.01
C HIS A 136 -3.53 11.59 47.90
N LEU A 137 -2.86 10.48 47.60
CA LEU A 137 -1.81 10.37 46.58
C LEU A 137 -2.41 9.92 45.25
N THR A 138 -2.03 10.61 44.17
CA THR A 138 -2.23 10.17 42.78
C THR A 138 -0.88 9.99 42.12
N ILE A 139 -0.65 8.82 41.54
CA ILE A 139 0.51 8.48 40.70
C ILE A 139 0.01 8.29 39.28
N ARG A 140 0.47 9.13 38.35
CA ARG A 140 0.21 9.00 36.92
C ARG A 140 1.48 8.62 36.19
N ILE A 141 1.41 7.58 35.35
CA ILE A 141 2.52 7.12 34.52
C ILE A 141 2.09 7.28 33.06
N ASP A 142 2.64 8.27 32.37
CA ASP A 142 2.42 8.49 30.94
C ASP A 142 3.45 7.68 30.13
N LEU A 143 2.96 6.87 29.20
CA LEU A 143 3.76 5.97 28.37
C LEU A 143 3.81 6.50 26.94
N THR A 144 5.02 6.62 26.40
CA THR A 144 5.22 7.07 25.02
C THR A 144 5.97 6.02 24.23
N ASN A 145 5.36 5.59 23.12
CA ASN A 145 6.02 4.72 22.15
C ASN A 145 6.83 5.57 21.17
N ASN A 146 8.15 5.37 21.17
CA ASN A 146 9.10 6.11 20.36
C ASN A 146 9.34 5.45 18.99
N GLU A 147 8.93 4.19 18.83
CA GLU A 147 9.04 3.44 17.57
C GLU A 147 7.85 3.74 16.67
N THR A 148 7.90 4.93 16.06
CA THR A 148 6.83 5.46 15.21
C THR A 148 7.26 5.60 13.76
N GLY A 149 6.29 5.58 12.85
CA GLY A 149 6.47 5.89 11.44
C GLY A 149 5.26 6.66 10.91
N THR A 150 5.39 7.29 9.75
CA THR A 150 4.28 7.99 9.10
C THR A 150 3.85 7.22 7.85
N VAL A 151 2.56 6.95 7.76
CA VAL A 151 1.94 6.35 6.56
C VAL A 151 0.75 7.20 6.12
N THR A 152 0.56 7.33 4.82
CA THR A 152 -0.60 8.03 4.27
C THR A 152 -1.73 7.04 4.04
N VAL A 153 -2.80 7.08 4.82
CA VAL A 153 -3.99 6.24 4.59
C VAL A 153 -5.14 7.13 4.16
N ASN A 154 -5.77 6.83 3.01
CA ASN A 154 -6.86 7.64 2.45
C ASN A 154 -6.52 9.12 2.21
N GLY A 155 -5.26 9.44 1.90
CA GLY A 155 -4.81 10.82 1.67
C GLY A 155 -4.62 11.64 2.95
N ALA A 156 -4.78 11.02 4.14
CA ALA A 156 -4.44 11.62 5.42
C ALA A 156 -3.15 10.97 5.96
N GLU A 157 -2.20 11.80 6.41
CA GLU A 157 -1.03 11.31 7.13
C GLU A 157 -1.45 10.78 8.50
N ARG A 158 -0.94 9.60 8.85
CA ARG A 158 -1.20 8.94 10.12
C ARG A 158 0.11 8.43 10.69
N THR A 159 0.28 8.61 11.99
CA THR A 159 1.36 7.97 12.72
C THR A 159 0.99 6.52 12.99
N VAL A 160 1.81 5.60 12.48
CA VAL A 160 1.80 4.20 12.90
C VAL A 160 2.86 4.00 13.98
N VAL A 161 2.62 3.02 14.84
CA VAL A 161 3.55 2.66 15.91
C VAL A 161 3.87 1.17 15.81
N THR A 162 5.10 0.77 16.13
CA THR A 162 5.41 -0.65 16.37
C THR A 162 4.79 -1.02 17.71
N PRO A 163 3.85 -1.97 17.78
CA PRO A 163 3.15 -2.28 19.01
C PRO A 163 4.11 -2.91 20.04
N PHE A 164 4.24 -2.27 21.20
CA PHE A 164 4.91 -2.83 22.37
C PHE A 164 3.90 -3.08 23.47
N ILE A 165 3.73 -4.34 23.85
CA ILE A 165 2.98 -4.73 25.04
C ILE A 165 3.80 -4.25 26.23
N THR A 166 3.23 -3.37 27.04
CA THR A 166 3.91 -2.76 28.18
C THR A 166 3.16 -3.12 29.46
N ALA A 167 3.79 -3.97 30.27
CA ALA A 167 3.35 -4.27 31.62
C ALA A 167 3.90 -3.20 32.59
N VAL A 168 3.03 -2.65 33.43
CA VAL A 168 3.40 -1.67 34.46
C VAL A 168 2.96 -2.22 35.81
N GLY A 169 3.90 -2.33 36.75
CA GLY A 169 3.64 -2.69 38.14
C GLY A 169 3.95 -1.52 39.07
N VAL A 170 2.99 -1.11 39.87
CA VAL A 170 3.16 -0.11 40.93
C VAL A 170 2.97 -0.79 42.28
N VAL A 171 4.00 -0.78 43.11
CA VAL A 171 3.98 -1.36 44.46
C VAL A 171 3.93 -0.23 45.47
N LEU A 172 2.88 -0.25 46.28
CA LEU A 172 2.69 0.63 47.42
C LEU A 172 2.92 -0.16 48.71
N GLY A 173 3.54 0.47 49.70
CA GLY A 173 3.82 -0.13 51.01
C GLY A 173 2.58 -0.23 51.90
N GLU A 174 2.80 -0.62 53.16
CA GLU A 174 1.75 -0.69 54.19
C GLU A 174 1.21 0.69 54.61
N ASP A 175 1.90 1.75 54.21
CA ASP A 175 1.52 3.15 54.38
C ASP A 175 0.38 3.59 53.45
N ALA A 176 0.00 2.76 52.47
CA ALA A 176 -1.08 3.04 51.54
C ALA A 176 -2.35 2.24 51.86
N SER A 177 -3.49 2.91 51.78
CA SER A 177 -4.84 2.37 51.97
C SER A 177 -5.79 2.90 50.90
N ASN A 178 -6.97 2.30 50.77
CA ASN A 178 -8.00 2.70 49.79
C ASN A 178 -7.46 2.83 48.36
N VAL A 179 -6.58 1.90 47.95
CA VAL A 179 -5.94 1.95 46.64
C VAL A 179 -6.98 1.71 45.54
N THR A 180 -7.01 2.60 44.56
CA THR A 180 -7.89 2.53 43.39
C THR A 180 -7.08 2.71 42.10
N LEU A 181 -7.60 2.18 41.00
CA LEU A 181 -6.99 2.28 39.69
C LEU A 181 -8.06 2.21 38.59
N GLU A 182 -7.71 2.67 37.40
CA GLU A 182 -8.51 2.52 36.18
C GLU A 182 -7.85 1.49 35.24
N HIS A 183 -8.64 0.58 34.66
CA HIS A 183 -8.20 -0.36 33.61
C HIS A 183 -7.00 -1.28 33.97
N GLY A 184 -6.93 -1.77 35.22
CA GLY A 184 -5.87 -2.68 35.67
C GLY A 184 -6.36 -3.72 36.68
N LEU A 185 -5.41 -4.45 37.26
CA LEU A 185 -5.64 -5.39 38.34
C LEU A 185 -5.01 -4.89 39.63
N LEU A 186 -5.77 -4.97 40.72
CA LEU A 186 -5.30 -4.66 42.06
C LEU A 186 -5.19 -5.94 42.88
N GLU A 187 -4.00 -6.20 43.42
CA GLU A 187 -3.73 -7.32 44.32
C GLU A 187 -3.14 -6.80 45.63
N SER A 188 -3.79 -7.11 46.75
CA SER A 188 -3.33 -6.67 48.08
C SER A 188 -2.82 -7.86 48.89
N ALA A 189 -1.60 -7.71 49.41
CA ALA A 189 -1.00 -8.61 50.39
C ALA A 189 -0.89 -7.91 51.75
N ALA A 190 -0.55 -8.65 52.81
CA ALA A 190 -0.53 -8.14 54.18
C ALA A 190 0.38 -6.91 54.43
N LYS A 191 1.32 -6.61 53.53
CA LYS A 191 2.33 -5.54 53.70
C LYS A 191 2.49 -4.63 52.49
N SER A 192 1.77 -4.90 51.41
CA SER A 192 1.93 -4.18 50.16
C SER A 192 0.72 -4.36 49.28
N THR A 193 0.40 -3.33 48.51
CA THR A 193 -0.59 -3.41 47.44
C THR A 193 0.11 -3.25 46.10
N VAL A 194 -0.23 -4.10 45.14
CA VAL A 194 0.31 -4.08 43.78
C VAL A 194 -0.82 -3.71 42.82
N ALA A 195 -0.62 -2.62 42.10
CA ALA A 195 -1.43 -2.26 40.94
C ALA A 195 -0.68 -2.68 39.67
N ALA A 196 -1.29 -3.55 38.88
CA ALA A 196 -0.72 -4.10 37.65
C ALA A 196 -1.56 -3.70 36.43
N PHE A 197 -0.88 -3.25 35.39
CA PHE A 197 -1.50 -2.82 34.14
C PHE A 197 -0.81 -3.50 32.97
N VAL A 198 -1.55 -3.69 31.88
CA VAL A 198 -0.98 -4.03 30.58
C VAL A 198 -1.52 -3.07 29.55
N THR A 199 -0.63 -2.46 28.79
CA THR A 199 -0.97 -1.36 27.87
C THR A 199 -0.29 -1.54 26.51
N LEU A 200 -0.83 -0.85 25.51
CA LEU A 200 -0.32 -0.75 24.14
C LEU A 200 -0.16 0.73 23.75
N PRO A 201 0.88 1.43 24.26
CA PRO A 201 1.04 2.86 24.05
C PRO A 201 1.15 3.23 22.57
N GLY A 202 0.42 4.26 22.17
CA GLY A 202 0.35 4.82 20.81
C GLY A 202 -0.60 4.08 19.86
N VAL A 203 -1.07 2.87 20.21
CA VAL A 203 -1.89 2.06 19.31
C VAL A 203 -3.28 2.65 19.11
N ARG A 204 -3.88 3.28 20.13
CA ARG A 204 -5.19 3.96 20.01
C ARG A 204 -5.17 5.03 18.92
N GLY A 205 -4.14 5.88 18.95
CA GLY A 205 -3.95 6.94 17.95
C GLY A 205 -3.76 6.36 16.54
N ALA A 206 -2.94 5.32 16.43
CA ALA A 206 -2.67 4.65 15.16
C ALA A 206 -3.93 4.00 14.54
N LEU A 207 -4.82 3.46 15.37
CA LEU A 207 -6.03 2.75 14.93
C LEU A 207 -7.31 3.60 14.94
N SER A 208 -7.22 4.88 15.31
CA SER A 208 -8.37 5.79 15.38
C SER A 208 -9.17 5.78 14.08
N GLY A 209 -10.50 5.60 14.13
CA GLY A 209 -11.34 5.54 12.93
C GLY A 209 -11.12 4.34 12.00
N LEU A 210 -10.28 3.37 12.38
CA LEU A 210 -10.11 2.08 11.69
C LEU A 210 -10.72 0.92 12.49
N LEU A 211 -10.86 1.09 13.80
CA LEU A 211 -11.47 0.08 14.66
C LEU A 211 -13.00 0.07 14.49
N PRO A 212 -13.61 -1.11 14.29
CA PRO A 212 -15.06 -1.23 14.32
C PRO A 212 -15.59 -0.96 15.73
N ASP A 213 -16.83 -0.47 15.86
CA ASP A 213 -17.50 -0.21 17.14
C ASP A 213 -17.56 -1.43 18.08
N SER A 214 -17.37 -2.64 17.53
CA SER A 214 -17.30 -3.90 18.27
C SER A 214 -15.94 -4.19 18.92
N PHE A 215 -14.91 -3.37 18.69
CA PHE A 215 -13.58 -3.53 19.27
C PHE A 215 -13.47 -2.80 20.63
N SER A 216 -14.40 -3.08 21.54
CA SER A 216 -14.41 -2.50 22.89
C SER A 216 -13.55 -3.28 23.89
N ALA A 217 -13.36 -4.59 23.67
CA ALA A 217 -12.66 -5.47 24.61
C ALA A 217 -11.16 -5.15 24.76
N ALA A 218 -10.57 -4.44 23.80
CA ALA A 218 -9.16 -4.04 23.84
C ALA A 218 -8.96 -2.61 24.35
N GLU A 219 -10.02 -1.81 24.50
CA GLU A 219 -9.92 -0.38 24.81
C GLU A 219 -9.24 -0.13 26.17
N ASP A 220 -9.48 -1.03 27.12
CA ASP A 220 -8.82 -1.08 28.43
C ASP A 220 -7.28 -1.21 28.33
N TYR A 221 -6.77 -1.82 27.26
CA TYR A 221 -5.33 -2.00 27.02
C TYR A 221 -4.75 -0.91 26.10
N LEU A 222 -5.58 -0.19 25.35
CA LEU A 222 -5.15 0.89 24.44
C LEU A 222 -4.94 2.21 25.20
N GLN A 223 -4.27 2.15 26.35
CA GLN A 223 -4.00 3.30 27.21
C GLN A 223 -2.59 3.84 26.95
N ASP A 224 -2.50 5.16 26.85
CA ASP A 224 -1.21 5.88 26.79
C ASP A 224 -0.74 6.31 28.19
N SER A 225 -1.55 6.05 29.23
CA SER A 225 -1.20 6.35 30.62
C SER A 225 -1.92 5.42 31.58
N VAL A 226 -1.33 5.15 32.74
CA VAL A 226 -1.97 4.46 33.86
C VAL A 226 -1.97 5.35 35.09
N THR A 227 -3.01 5.21 35.92
CA THR A 227 -3.19 6.02 37.13
C THR A 227 -3.48 5.11 38.32
N VAL A 228 -2.79 5.35 39.43
CA VAL A 228 -3.02 4.72 40.74
C VAL A 228 -3.30 5.81 41.75
N GLU A 229 -4.36 5.66 42.52
CA GLU A 229 -4.70 6.55 43.64
C GLU A 229 -4.68 5.76 44.95
N ALA A 230 -4.30 6.42 46.05
CA ALA A 230 -4.30 5.82 47.38
C ALA A 230 -4.34 6.89 48.47
N ASP A 231 -4.95 6.57 49.61
CA ASP A 231 -4.78 7.35 50.83
C ASP A 231 -3.52 6.88 51.55
N VAL A 232 -2.58 7.78 51.82
CA VAL A 232 -1.26 7.46 52.37
C VAL A 232 -1.03 8.07 53.75
N GLU A 233 -0.39 7.33 54.64
CA GLU A 233 0.07 7.80 55.95
C GLU A 233 1.60 7.69 56.06
N ASN A 234 2.30 8.83 56.18
CA ASN A 234 3.77 8.87 56.22
C ASN A 234 4.40 8.16 55.00
N LEU A 235 4.10 8.70 53.81
CA LEU A 235 4.43 8.11 52.51
C LEU A 235 5.87 7.61 52.40
N SER A 236 6.00 6.33 52.07
CA SER A 236 7.21 5.68 51.59
C SER A 236 7.30 5.75 50.07
N ALA A 237 8.51 5.64 49.52
CA ALA A 237 8.70 5.75 48.07
C ALA A 237 8.03 4.55 47.35
N PRO A 238 7.05 4.79 46.45
CA PRO A 238 6.46 3.72 45.64
C PRO A 238 7.52 3.09 44.72
N GLN A 239 7.39 1.79 44.45
CA GLN A 239 8.24 1.12 43.45
C GLN A 239 7.45 0.96 42.16
N ILE A 240 8.08 1.34 41.04
CA ILE A 240 7.47 1.22 39.71
C ILE A 240 8.38 0.34 38.86
N LEU A 241 7.80 -0.69 38.26
CA LEU A 241 8.45 -1.62 37.35
C LEU A 241 7.75 -1.57 35.99
N LEU A 242 8.53 -1.52 34.92
CA LEU A 242 8.04 -1.57 33.55
C LEU A 242 8.73 -2.68 32.78
N ALA A 243 7.95 -3.43 32.01
CA ALA A 243 8.46 -4.40 31.05
C ALA A 243 7.74 -4.21 29.72
N SER A 244 8.49 -3.98 28.65
CA SER A 244 7.94 -3.75 27.31
C SER A 244 8.55 -4.72 26.31
N ALA A 245 7.70 -5.35 25.49
CA ALA A 245 8.15 -6.23 24.42
C ALA A 245 7.22 -6.18 23.22
N ALA A 246 7.74 -6.55 22.05
CA ALA A 246 6.97 -6.60 20.80
C ALA A 246 5.99 -7.79 20.73
N SER A 247 6.09 -8.75 21.65
CA SER A 247 5.18 -9.89 21.76
C SER A 247 4.97 -10.30 23.22
N ALA A 248 3.86 -11.00 23.51
CA ALA A 248 3.52 -11.40 24.87
C ALA A 248 4.47 -12.47 25.39
N GLU A 249 4.91 -13.37 24.51
CA GLU A 249 5.86 -14.44 24.81
C GLU A 249 7.21 -13.89 25.28
N ALA A 250 7.63 -12.75 24.72
CA ALA A 250 8.87 -12.08 25.06
C ALA A 250 8.85 -11.41 26.45
N LEU A 251 7.67 -11.17 27.04
CA LEU A 251 7.55 -10.74 28.44
C LEU A 251 7.79 -11.90 29.44
N GLY A 252 7.97 -13.13 28.94
CA GLY A 252 8.35 -14.32 29.71
C GLY A 252 7.17 -15.24 30.04
N GLN A 253 7.41 -16.56 30.01
CA GLN A 253 6.42 -17.59 30.34
C GLN A 253 6.39 -18.00 31.82
N GLY A 254 7.10 -17.30 32.73
CA GLY A 254 7.25 -17.77 34.11
C GLY A 254 7.55 -16.71 35.15
N ASN A 255 6.55 -15.93 35.56
CA ASN A 255 6.51 -15.11 36.80
C ASN A 255 6.74 -13.60 36.69
N VAL A 256 6.61 -12.94 35.54
CA VAL A 256 6.57 -11.46 35.60
C VAL A 256 5.22 -11.00 36.15
N PHE A 257 4.09 -11.61 35.73
CA PHE A 257 2.77 -11.43 36.36
C PHE A 257 1.86 -12.59 35.94
N ASP A 258 1.57 -13.58 36.81
CA ASP A 258 0.57 -14.62 36.50
C ASP A 258 -0.84 -14.02 36.61
N LEU A 259 -1.30 -13.36 35.54
CA LEU A 259 -2.59 -12.69 35.50
C LEU A 259 -3.37 -13.20 34.28
N SER A 260 -4.52 -13.81 34.52
CA SER A 260 -5.50 -14.23 33.51
C SER A 260 -5.85 -13.15 32.47
N SER A 261 -5.65 -11.87 32.78
CA SER A 261 -5.80 -10.73 31.87
C SER A 261 -4.80 -10.70 30.71
N ILE A 262 -3.58 -11.25 30.89
CA ILE A 262 -2.58 -11.38 29.80
C ILE A 262 -3.07 -12.37 28.75
N HIS A 263 -3.80 -13.43 29.12
CA HIS A 263 -4.38 -14.37 28.17
C HIS A 263 -5.44 -13.71 27.28
N SER A 264 -6.36 -12.94 27.86
CA SER A 264 -7.36 -12.18 27.10
C SER A 264 -6.74 -11.13 26.18
N LEU A 265 -5.68 -10.45 26.63
CA LEU A 265 -4.89 -9.55 25.79
C LEU A 265 -4.16 -10.31 24.67
N THR A 266 -3.55 -11.46 24.98
CA THR A 266 -2.87 -12.32 24.00
C THR A 266 -3.85 -12.79 22.93
N ASP A 267 -5.06 -13.19 23.31
CA ASP A 267 -6.14 -13.54 22.39
C ASP A 267 -6.55 -12.34 21.52
N GLY A 268 -6.69 -11.15 22.11
CA GLY A 268 -6.97 -9.91 21.39
C GLY A 268 -5.87 -9.51 20.41
N ILE A 269 -4.60 -9.69 20.78
CA ILE A 269 -3.43 -9.45 19.91
C ILE A 269 -3.35 -10.49 18.80
N SER A 270 -3.65 -11.76 19.08
CA SER A 270 -3.73 -12.81 18.06
C SER A 270 -4.81 -12.48 17.03
N GLN A 271 -6.00 -12.08 17.49
CA GLN A 271 -7.09 -11.64 16.61
C GLN A 271 -6.70 -10.42 15.78
N LEU A 272 -6.01 -9.45 16.37
CA LEU A 272 -5.49 -8.29 15.67
C LEU A 272 -4.46 -8.71 14.60
N ASN A 273 -3.55 -9.63 14.92
CA ASN A 273 -2.55 -10.13 13.99
C ASN A 273 -3.18 -10.88 12.82
N ASP A 274 -4.18 -11.73 13.08
CA ASP A 274 -4.95 -12.42 12.05
C ASP A 274 -5.67 -11.41 11.13
N ALA A 275 -6.29 -10.38 11.72
CA ALA A 275 -6.94 -9.32 10.95
C ALA A 275 -5.93 -8.53 10.10
N MET A 276 -4.73 -8.24 10.62
CA MET A 276 -3.65 -7.60 9.88
C MET A 276 -3.14 -8.47 8.73
N GLN A 277 -3.00 -9.78 8.90
CA GLN A 277 -2.61 -10.70 7.84
C GLN A 277 -3.68 -10.80 6.74
N GLN A 278 -4.96 -10.83 7.11
CA GLN A 278 -6.06 -10.77 6.15
C GLN A 278 -6.05 -9.46 5.37
N LEU A 279 -5.80 -8.34 6.05
CA LEU A 279 -5.65 -7.03 5.42
C LEU A 279 -4.49 -7.01 4.43
N LEU A 280 -3.33 -7.57 4.80
CA LEU A 280 -2.15 -7.67 3.93
C LEU A 280 -2.44 -8.52 2.68
N SER A 281 -3.11 -9.66 2.85
CA SER A 281 -3.53 -10.52 1.74
C SER A 281 -4.49 -9.80 0.79
N GLY A 282 -5.51 -9.12 1.33
CA GLY A 282 -6.44 -8.31 0.54
C GLY A 282 -5.74 -7.15 -0.20
N ALA A 283 -4.71 -6.54 0.42
CA ALA A 283 -3.90 -5.52 -0.22
C ALA A 283 -3.09 -6.09 -1.40
N SER A 284 -2.46 -7.26 -1.24
CA SER A 284 -1.76 -7.96 -2.33
C SER A 284 -2.68 -8.27 -3.50
N GLN A 285 -3.88 -8.80 -3.22
CA GLN A 285 -4.88 -9.09 -4.26
C GLN A 285 -5.31 -7.83 -5.02
N LEU A 286 -5.40 -6.68 -4.33
CA LEU A 286 -5.71 -5.44 -5.02
C LEU A 286 -4.56 -4.96 -5.91
N VAL A 287 -3.30 -5.08 -5.46
CA VAL A 287 -2.13 -4.73 -6.29
C VAL A 287 -2.14 -5.55 -7.59
N ASP A 288 -2.38 -6.85 -7.49
CA ASP A 288 -2.52 -7.73 -8.65
C ASP A 288 -3.67 -7.28 -9.57
N GLY A 289 -4.82 -6.93 -8.98
CA GLY A 289 -5.97 -6.42 -9.70
C GLY A 289 -5.71 -5.08 -10.42
N VAL A 290 -4.93 -4.18 -9.81
CA VAL A 290 -4.51 -2.91 -10.42
C VAL A 290 -3.54 -3.14 -11.57
N ALA A 291 -2.58 -4.05 -11.41
CA ALA A 291 -1.65 -4.43 -12.49
C ALA A 291 -2.40 -5.05 -13.68
N GLN A 292 -3.42 -5.87 -13.40
CA GLN A 292 -4.28 -6.44 -14.45
C GLN A 292 -5.11 -5.36 -15.15
N LEU A 293 -5.64 -4.38 -14.40
CA LEU A 293 -6.37 -3.24 -14.97
C LEU A 293 -5.46 -2.38 -15.86
N ASP A 294 -4.26 -2.07 -15.42
CA ASP A 294 -3.26 -1.30 -16.19
C ASP A 294 -2.90 -2.01 -17.50
N SER A 295 -2.63 -3.32 -17.42
CA SER A 295 -2.40 -4.16 -18.59
C SER A 295 -3.58 -4.16 -19.56
N GLY A 296 -4.81 -4.23 -19.02
CA GLY A 296 -6.04 -4.15 -19.82
C GLY A 296 -6.23 -2.78 -20.48
N ALA A 297 -5.89 -1.69 -19.79
CA ALA A 297 -5.94 -0.33 -20.33
C ALA A 297 -4.91 -0.14 -21.46
N ALA A 298 -3.69 -0.66 -21.31
CA ALA A 298 -2.68 -0.65 -22.35
C ALA A 298 -3.11 -1.44 -23.59
N ALA A 299 -3.72 -2.63 -23.40
CA ALA A 299 -4.25 -3.43 -24.50
C ALA A 299 -5.41 -2.72 -25.23
N LEU A 300 -6.27 -2.00 -24.50
CA LEU A 300 -7.33 -1.18 -25.09
C LEU A 300 -6.77 -0.01 -25.89
N LEU A 301 -5.72 0.66 -25.40
CA LEU A 301 -5.02 1.73 -26.12
C LEU A 301 -4.39 1.20 -27.43
N ASP A 302 -3.73 0.04 -27.39
CA ASP A 302 -3.17 -0.58 -28.59
C ASP A 302 -4.27 -0.95 -29.60
N GLY A 303 -5.36 -1.60 -29.13
CA GLY A 303 -6.49 -1.94 -29.98
C GLY A 303 -7.17 -0.72 -30.61
N THR A 304 -7.28 0.39 -29.88
CA THR A 304 -7.80 1.65 -30.45
C THR A 304 -6.86 2.29 -31.46
N SER A 305 -5.53 2.19 -31.25
CA SER A 305 -4.55 2.64 -32.25
C SER A 305 -4.63 1.79 -33.53
N GLN A 306 -4.75 0.46 -33.41
CA GLN A 306 -4.90 -0.44 -34.55
C GLN A 306 -6.19 -0.14 -35.32
N LEU A 307 -7.30 0.12 -34.62
CA LEU A 307 -8.56 0.51 -35.23
C LEU A 307 -8.40 1.82 -36.02
N ASN A 308 -7.72 2.84 -35.46
CA ASN A 308 -7.49 4.10 -36.16
C ASN A 308 -6.70 3.89 -37.46
N SER A 309 -5.59 3.14 -37.39
CA SER A 309 -4.80 2.81 -38.58
C SER A 309 -5.62 2.07 -39.64
N GLY A 310 -6.52 1.16 -39.23
CA GLY A 310 -7.43 0.46 -40.15
C GLY A 310 -8.45 1.40 -40.80
N LEU A 311 -8.93 2.41 -40.08
CA LEU A 311 -9.82 3.44 -40.62
C LEU A 311 -9.10 4.36 -41.62
N ASP A 312 -7.84 4.70 -41.37
CA ASP A 312 -7.01 5.46 -42.31
C ASP A 312 -6.81 4.69 -43.62
N GLN A 313 -6.45 3.40 -43.53
CA GLN A 313 -6.32 2.52 -44.70
C GLN A 313 -7.64 2.38 -45.48
N LEU A 314 -8.77 2.26 -44.79
CA LEU A 314 -10.08 2.22 -45.42
C LEU A 314 -10.37 3.52 -46.18
N THR A 315 -10.04 4.66 -45.60
CA THR A 315 -10.22 5.98 -46.22
C THR A 315 -9.38 6.11 -47.50
N GLU A 316 -8.09 5.75 -47.45
CA GLU A 316 -7.21 5.75 -48.62
C GLU A 316 -7.72 4.81 -49.74
N GLY A 317 -8.24 3.64 -49.37
CA GLY A 317 -8.85 2.70 -50.30
C GLY A 317 -10.10 3.26 -50.99
N LEU A 318 -10.95 3.98 -50.26
CA LEU A 318 -12.13 4.64 -50.80
C LEU A 318 -11.78 5.81 -51.73
N ASP A 319 -10.74 6.58 -51.42
CA ASP A 319 -10.24 7.66 -52.29
C ASP A 319 -9.66 7.09 -53.59
N THR A 320 -8.92 5.98 -53.49
CA THR A 320 -8.37 5.26 -54.65
C THR A 320 -9.50 4.72 -55.53
N LEU A 321 -10.52 4.10 -54.93
CA LEU A 321 -11.69 3.59 -55.65
C LEU A 321 -12.43 4.73 -56.38
N THR A 322 -12.64 5.86 -55.71
CA THR A 322 -13.29 7.04 -56.28
C THR A 322 -12.50 7.57 -57.48
N SER A 323 -11.18 7.68 -57.35
CA SER A 323 -10.28 8.13 -58.42
C SER A 323 -10.30 7.18 -59.62
N ASN A 324 -10.24 5.86 -59.38
CA ASN A 324 -10.32 4.85 -60.42
C ASN A 324 -11.69 4.86 -61.13
N ASN A 325 -12.78 5.10 -60.40
CA ASN A 325 -14.11 5.19 -61.00
C ASN A 325 -14.25 6.44 -61.89
N ALA A 326 -13.65 7.57 -61.50
CA ALA A 326 -13.56 8.76 -62.34
C ALA A 326 -12.74 8.48 -63.62
N ALA A 327 -11.59 7.81 -63.49
CA ALA A 327 -10.76 7.42 -64.64
C ALA A 327 -11.48 6.43 -65.57
N LEU A 328 -12.19 5.43 -65.01
CA LEU A 328 -12.99 4.48 -65.77
C LEU A 328 -14.10 5.18 -66.55
N THR A 329 -14.81 6.10 -65.90
CA THR A 329 -15.88 6.89 -66.54
C THR A 329 -15.31 7.74 -67.69
N ALA A 330 -14.17 8.40 -67.49
CA ALA A 330 -13.49 9.16 -68.52
C ALA A 330 -13.02 8.28 -69.69
N GLY A 331 -12.44 7.11 -69.41
CA GLY A 331 -12.03 6.16 -70.43
C GLY A 331 -13.21 5.58 -71.22
N ALA A 332 -14.32 5.28 -70.55
CA ALA A 332 -15.55 4.83 -71.21
C ALA A 332 -16.13 5.92 -72.13
N GLN A 333 -16.12 7.19 -71.69
CA GLN A 333 -16.51 8.32 -72.53
C GLN A 333 -15.59 8.46 -73.74
N GLN A 334 -14.27 8.37 -73.55
CA GLN A 334 -13.29 8.44 -74.64
C GLN A 334 -13.49 7.33 -75.68
N VAL A 335 -13.77 6.09 -75.24
CA VAL A 335 -14.11 4.98 -76.16
C VAL A 335 -15.39 5.28 -76.92
N ALA A 336 -16.43 5.77 -76.23
CA ALA A 336 -17.70 6.12 -76.84
C ALA A 336 -17.52 7.23 -77.89
N ASP A 337 -16.78 8.29 -77.55
CA ASP A 337 -16.44 9.40 -78.45
C ASP A 337 -15.67 8.89 -79.68
N GLY A 338 -14.66 8.03 -79.49
CA GLY A 338 -13.90 7.46 -80.60
C GLY A 338 -14.72 6.55 -81.53
N VAL A 339 -15.69 5.82 -80.99
CA VAL A 339 -16.67 5.04 -81.79
C VAL A 339 -17.56 5.98 -82.59
N LEU A 340 -18.07 7.05 -81.98
CA LEU A 340 -18.90 8.05 -82.64
C LEU A 340 -18.13 8.75 -83.77
N ASP A 341 -16.90 9.18 -83.52
CA ASP A 341 -16.02 9.81 -84.50
C ASP A 341 -15.72 8.87 -85.68
N SER A 342 -15.42 7.59 -85.39
CA SER A 342 -15.16 6.58 -86.42
C SER A 342 -16.39 6.31 -87.29
N ALA A 343 -17.57 6.24 -86.67
CA ALA A 343 -18.84 6.11 -87.39
C ALA A 343 -19.12 7.36 -88.25
N SER A 344 -18.93 8.56 -87.68
CA SER A 344 -19.07 9.84 -88.39
C SER A 344 -18.21 9.87 -89.63
N LYS A 345 -16.91 9.54 -89.48
CA LYS A 345 -15.97 9.52 -90.59
C LYS A 345 -16.38 8.53 -91.68
N THR A 346 -16.74 7.31 -91.30
CA THR A 346 -17.14 6.25 -92.26
C THR A 346 -18.37 6.67 -93.06
N LEU A 347 -19.36 7.30 -92.43
CA LEU A 347 -20.58 7.76 -93.09
C LEU A 347 -20.34 8.97 -94.00
N MET A 348 -19.47 9.90 -93.58
CA MET A 348 -19.06 11.04 -94.41
C MET A 348 -18.27 10.59 -95.64
N GLU A 349 -17.30 9.68 -95.47
CA GLU A 349 -16.53 9.10 -96.59
C GLU A 349 -17.42 8.32 -97.57
N GLY A 350 -18.49 7.70 -97.06
CA GLY A 350 -19.53 7.05 -97.87
C GLY A 350 -20.51 8.01 -98.55
N GLY A 351 -20.43 9.32 -98.30
CA GLY A 351 -21.33 10.34 -98.86
C GLY A 351 -22.77 10.26 -98.34
N LEU A 352 -22.98 9.64 -97.17
CA LEU A 352 -24.30 9.47 -96.57
C LEU A 352 -24.70 10.65 -95.69
N ILE A 353 -23.73 11.39 -95.16
CA ILE A 353 -23.93 12.59 -94.34
C ILE A 353 -22.92 13.67 -94.72
N ASP A 354 -23.35 14.93 -94.62
CA ASP A 354 -22.51 16.11 -94.93
C ASP A 354 -22.05 16.87 -93.68
N THR A 355 -22.58 16.52 -92.50
CA THR A 355 -22.20 17.12 -91.21
C THR A 355 -21.73 16.05 -90.22
N PRO A 356 -20.72 16.32 -89.38
CA PRO A 356 -20.25 15.36 -88.39
C PRO A 356 -21.34 14.94 -87.40
N LEU A 357 -21.33 13.65 -87.01
CA LEU A 357 -22.13 13.15 -85.91
C LEU A 357 -21.61 13.70 -84.57
N THR A 358 -22.54 14.02 -83.69
CA THR A 358 -22.33 14.46 -82.31
C THR A 358 -23.34 13.74 -81.41
N TRP A 359 -23.06 13.67 -80.11
CA TRP A 359 -24.00 13.06 -79.16
C TRP A 359 -25.40 13.69 -79.16
N ASP A 360 -25.52 14.95 -79.58
CA ASP A 360 -26.81 15.65 -79.64
C ASP A 360 -27.57 15.39 -80.95
N ASN A 361 -26.87 15.13 -82.06
CA ASN A 361 -27.50 15.00 -83.38
C ASN A 361 -27.54 13.55 -83.92
N TYR A 362 -26.79 12.61 -83.33
CA TYR A 362 -26.56 11.31 -83.98
C TYR A 362 -27.85 10.53 -84.25
N ALA A 363 -28.81 10.57 -83.32
CA ALA A 363 -30.08 9.85 -83.47
C ALA A 363 -30.88 10.39 -84.66
N ALA A 364 -30.99 11.71 -84.81
CA ALA A 364 -31.70 12.34 -85.91
C ALA A 364 -31.02 12.08 -87.26
N VAL A 365 -29.68 12.13 -87.28
CA VAL A 365 -28.89 11.86 -88.49
C VAL A 365 -29.04 10.40 -88.93
N ILE A 366 -29.00 9.43 -88.01
CA ILE A 366 -29.21 8.01 -88.33
C ILE A 366 -30.62 7.77 -88.88
N ASP A 367 -31.64 8.38 -88.29
CA ASP A 367 -33.03 8.27 -88.78
C ASP A 367 -33.19 8.86 -90.19
N GLU A 368 -32.53 9.98 -90.47
CA GLU A 368 -32.47 10.54 -91.82
C GLU A 368 -31.80 9.58 -92.82
N ILE A 369 -30.69 8.93 -92.45
CA ILE A 369 -30.02 7.95 -93.31
C ILE A 369 -30.93 6.76 -93.59
N LEU A 370 -31.63 6.23 -92.58
CA LEU A 370 -32.52 5.08 -92.75
C LEU A 370 -33.69 5.42 -93.69
N THR A 371 -34.19 6.66 -93.66
CA THR A 371 -35.29 7.13 -94.52
C THR A 371 -34.83 7.61 -95.91
N LEU A 372 -33.53 7.79 -96.17
CA LEU A 372 -33.00 8.12 -97.52
C LEU A 372 -33.35 7.05 -98.55
N ASN A 373 -33.37 5.77 -98.16
CA ASN A 373 -33.76 4.68 -99.06
C ASN A 373 -35.23 4.80 -99.48
N ASP A 374 -36.10 5.19 -98.55
CA ASP A 374 -37.52 5.43 -98.85
C ASP A 374 -37.71 6.68 -99.73
N LYS A 375 -36.98 7.77 -99.46
CA LYS A 375 -37.02 9.00 -100.29
C LYS A 375 -36.46 8.77 -101.70
N THR A 376 -35.40 7.98 -101.86
CA THR A 376 -34.82 7.65 -103.17
C THR A 376 -35.69 6.67 -103.97
N LEU A 377 -36.31 5.68 -103.32
CA LEU A 377 -37.36 4.84 -103.90
C LEU A 377 -38.58 5.67 -104.32
N GLU A 378 -38.99 6.64 -103.52
CA GLU A 378 -40.12 7.51 -103.83
C GLU A 378 -39.83 8.50 -104.95
N ALA A 379 -38.61 9.06 -105.01
CA ALA A 379 -38.14 9.86 -106.14
C ALA A 379 -38.05 9.03 -107.43
N GLY A 380 -37.59 7.77 -107.36
CA GLY A 380 -37.59 6.82 -108.48
C GLY A 380 -39.00 6.48 -108.97
N ARG A 381 -39.95 6.25 -108.05
CA ARG A 381 -41.38 6.08 -108.37
C ARG A 381 -41.97 7.32 -109.04
N LYS A 382 -41.73 8.52 -108.53
CA LYS A 382 -42.18 9.79 -109.16
C LYS A 382 -41.58 10.00 -110.56
N LYS A 383 -40.34 9.58 -110.78
CA LYS A 383 -39.68 9.66 -112.11
C LYS A 383 -40.29 8.67 -113.09
N MET A 384 -40.56 7.43 -112.66
CA MET A 384 -41.28 6.42 -113.47
C MET A 384 -42.70 6.87 -113.83
N VAL A 385 -43.43 7.54 -112.94
CA VAL A 385 -44.76 8.10 -113.26
C VAL A 385 -44.66 9.21 -114.33
N ARG A 386 -43.57 9.98 -114.39
CA ARG A 386 -43.39 11.06 -115.39
C ARG A 386 -42.93 10.56 -116.77
N THR A 387 -42.15 9.48 -116.86
CA THR A 387 -41.72 8.89 -118.14
C THR A 387 -42.72 7.91 -118.77
N SER A 388 -43.77 7.53 -118.04
CA SER A 388 -44.83 6.62 -118.53
C SER A 388 -46.02 7.35 -119.17
N GLY A 389 -45.95 8.68 -119.32
CA GLY A 389 -47.09 9.54 -119.69
C GLY A 389 -46.91 10.40 -120.95
N SER A 390 -46.01 10.05 -121.87
CA SER A 390 -45.79 10.78 -123.13
C SER A 390 -45.79 9.85 -124.34
#